data_AF-A0A518KBP3-F1
#
_entry.id   AF-A0A518KBP3-F1
#
_cell.length_a   1.000
_cell.length_b   1.000
_cell.length_c   1.000
_cell.angle_alpha   90.00
_cell.angle_beta   90.00
_cell.angle_gamma   90.00
#
_symmetry.space_group_name_H-M   'P 1'
#
loop_
_entity.id
_entity.type
_entity.pdbx_description
1 polymer ?
#
loop_
_entity_poly.entity_id
_entity_poly.type
_entity_poly.pdbx_seq_one_letter_code
_entity_poly.pdbx_strand_id
1 'polypeptide(L)'
;MIRRLALIAIGCSATSAVHGQAVTFRDGVSELPGGGIYDGTIDTEFRAANPTTEQSANEGISIDDFDGGFQTQGAIRFENLLVSQGGLVPDQVASGQFELVFAELSLWVTSNTDSNAVINFNRIVSVDSTSGDFWQEDDTWASLGGDLIPDQGGFLDGDPIKEDGTEAAATPDFVVATPDIDPLNNTSNDSSDVLGELLASGLPFQDAIAQSFYRFDATAAVTDWLVNGAPNFGWSINNNTGNGWDFLTSDFTNGGEGTVDVNGELIDATLLRPALTVIFASPGGRGDLDFDGDVDLDDYQTLLDNLAIELDGPISTGSTGDLDFDRDVDLNDFAIFKNEYDIVNGTGAFAYAMAAIVPEPSSLFLLSCCGLIGGAWRRR
;
A
#
# COMPACT_ATOMS: atom_id res chain seq x y z
N MET A 1 25.55 59.32 -24.78
CA MET A 1 24.82 58.24 -25.48
C MET A 1 25.10 56.93 -24.75
N ILE A 2 24.27 56.55 -23.79
CA ILE A 2 24.34 55.22 -23.15
C ILE A 2 22.92 54.68 -23.18
N ARG A 3 22.67 53.74 -24.10
CA ARG A 3 21.40 53.02 -24.23
C ARG A 3 21.32 52.02 -23.08
N ARG A 4 20.37 52.18 -22.18
CA ARG A 4 20.00 51.14 -21.20
C ARG A 4 19.15 50.10 -21.94
N LEU A 5 19.69 48.90 -22.14
CA LEU A 5 18.90 47.73 -22.48
C LEU A 5 18.12 47.33 -21.23
N ALA A 6 16.79 47.33 -21.31
CA ALA A 6 15.94 46.65 -20.33
C ALA A 6 15.91 45.16 -20.73
N LEU A 7 16.56 44.33 -19.92
CA LEU A 7 16.46 42.88 -20.02
C LEU A 7 15.15 42.48 -19.31
N ILE A 8 14.12 42.15 -20.09
CA ILE A 8 12.90 41.54 -19.56
C ILE A 8 13.24 40.07 -19.33
N ALA A 9 13.52 39.71 -18.08
CA ALA A 9 13.59 38.32 -17.67
C ALA A 9 12.15 37.78 -17.66
N ILE A 10 11.78 37.03 -18.69
CA ILE A 10 10.63 36.14 -18.64
C ILE A 10 11.07 35.01 -17.72
N GLY A 11 10.65 35.06 -16.45
CA GLY A 11 10.76 33.93 -15.55
C GLY A 11 9.87 32.82 -16.08
N CYS A 12 10.45 31.88 -16.83
CA CYS A 12 9.85 30.58 -17.04
C CYS A 12 10.00 29.86 -15.70
N SER A 13 8.94 29.85 -14.90
CA SER A 13 8.84 28.93 -13.78
C SER A 13 8.75 27.54 -14.38
N ALA A 14 9.86 26.80 -14.41
CA ALA A 14 9.78 25.36 -14.53
C ALA A 14 9.03 24.88 -13.29
N THR A 15 7.74 24.61 -13.42
CA THR A 15 7.05 23.75 -12.48
C THR A 15 7.72 22.40 -12.64
N SER A 16 8.60 22.06 -11.69
CA SER A 16 9.07 20.69 -11.56
C SER A 16 7.83 19.81 -11.49
N ALA A 17 7.62 18.98 -12.50
CA ALA A 17 6.56 17.98 -12.47
C ALA A 17 6.84 17.10 -11.25
N VAL A 18 5.91 17.09 -10.30
CA VAL A 18 6.01 16.25 -9.11
C VAL A 18 5.45 14.89 -9.53
N HIS A 19 6.30 14.00 -10.00
CA HIS A 19 5.90 12.61 -10.23
C HIS A 19 6.07 11.88 -8.90
N GLY A 20 4.98 11.81 -8.14
CA GLY A 20 4.78 10.67 -7.25
C GLY A 20 3.77 9.77 -7.93
N GLN A 21 4.17 8.58 -8.33
CA GLN A 21 3.29 7.43 -8.21
C GLN A 21 3.90 6.63 -7.04
N ALA A 22 3.08 5.97 -6.23
CA ALA A 22 3.46 5.34 -4.96
C ALA A 22 4.18 6.26 -3.95
N VAL A 23 3.56 6.43 -2.79
CA VAL A 23 4.22 6.99 -1.60
C VAL A 23 4.09 5.98 -0.46
N THR A 24 5.19 5.72 0.24
CA THR A 24 5.20 4.81 1.38
C THR A 24 5.39 5.60 2.67
N PHE A 25 4.44 5.45 3.57
CA PHE A 25 4.50 5.94 4.94
C PHE A 25 5.06 4.82 5.82
N ARG A 26 6.17 5.09 6.51
CA ARG A 26 6.81 4.13 7.41
C ARG A 26 7.55 4.85 8.53
N ASP A 27 8.64 5.51 8.16
CA ASP A 27 9.47 6.28 9.08
C ASP A 27 9.13 7.76 9.03
N GLY A 28 9.49 8.49 10.09
CA GLY A 28 9.35 9.93 10.12
C GLY A 28 10.16 10.62 9.01
N VAL A 29 9.53 11.54 8.28
CA VAL A 29 10.14 12.32 7.19
C VAL A 29 10.18 13.79 7.57
N SER A 30 11.38 14.34 7.74
CA SER A 30 11.60 15.71 8.24
C SER A 30 11.55 16.81 7.17
N GLU A 31 11.58 16.45 5.88
CA GLU A 31 11.52 17.38 4.76
C GLU A 31 10.50 16.90 3.72
N LEU A 32 9.25 17.31 3.87
CA LEU A 32 8.18 16.97 2.93
C LEU A 32 8.03 18.02 1.82
N PRO A 33 7.49 17.65 0.64
CA PRO A 33 7.25 18.57 -0.48
C PRO A 33 6.44 19.83 -0.12
N GLY A 34 5.59 19.76 0.91
CA GLY A 34 4.77 20.87 1.42
C GLY A 34 5.38 21.69 2.55
N GLY A 35 6.59 21.36 3.02
CA GLY A 35 7.25 22.04 4.15
C GLY A 35 6.76 21.60 5.54
N GLY A 36 6.22 20.37 5.65
CA GLY A 36 5.82 19.73 6.90
C GLY A 36 6.76 18.59 7.33
N ILE A 37 6.38 17.91 8.42
CA ILE A 37 7.02 16.71 8.95
C ILE A 37 5.96 15.61 9.03
N TYR A 38 6.29 14.41 8.56
CA TYR A 38 5.55 13.21 8.89
C TYR A 38 6.27 12.60 10.09
N ASP A 39 5.61 12.50 11.25
CA ASP A 39 6.28 12.10 12.50
C ASP A 39 6.54 10.59 12.58
N GLY A 40 5.83 9.80 11.76
CA GLY A 40 5.95 8.35 11.73
C GLY A 40 4.59 7.67 11.83
N THR A 41 4.61 6.34 11.77
CA THR A 41 3.44 5.52 12.10
C THR A 41 3.18 5.61 13.59
N ILE A 42 1.91 5.83 13.94
CA ILE A 42 1.43 5.76 15.33
C ILE A 42 0.94 4.33 15.54
N ASP A 43 1.56 3.61 16.47
CA ASP A 43 1.16 2.25 16.80
C ASP A 43 1.33 1.95 18.29
N THR A 44 0.43 1.14 18.84
CA THR A 44 0.48 0.78 20.27
C THR A 44 -0.24 -0.53 20.54
N GLU A 45 0.16 -1.16 21.63
CA GLU A 45 -0.44 -2.37 22.16
C GLU A 45 -1.35 -2.04 23.36
N PHE A 46 -2.50 -2.69 23.45
CA PHE A 46 -3.35 -2.64 24.63
C PHE A 46 -3.38 -4.00 25.30
N ARG A 47 -3.04 -4.06 26.59
CA ARG A 47 -3.01 -5.30 27.38
C ARG A 47 -4.06 -5.28 28.49
N ALA A 48 -5.00 -6.23 28.46
CA ALA A 48 -5.96 -6.41 29.57
C ALA A 48 -5.27 -6.80 30.88
N ALA A 49 -4.12 -7.48 30.82
CA ALA A 49 -3.35 -7.86 32.00
C ALA A 49 -2.84 -6.65 32.81
N ASN A 50 -2.61 -5.51 32.13
CA ASN A 50 -2.03 -4.29 32.70
C ASN A 50 -2.79 -3.06 32.18
N PRO A 51 -4.07 -2.90 32.54
CA PRO A 51 -4.97 -2.03 31.79
C PRO A 51 -4.67 -0.54 31.92
N THR A 52 -3.87 -0.15 32.92
CA THR A 52 -3.45 1.24 33.17
C THR A 52 -1.98 1.51 32.81
N THR A 53 -1.33 0.58 32.13
CA THR A 53 0.08 0.70 31.76
C THR A 53 0.18 1.01 30.27
N GLU A 54 0.80 2.14 29.96
CA GLU A 54 1.15 2.55 28.59
C GLU A 54 2.10 1.53 27.97
N GLN A 55 1.91 1.20 26.69
CA GLN A 55 2.75 0.25 25.96
C GLN A 55 3.52 0.89 24.80
N SER A 56 3.50 2.22 24.65
CA SER A 56 4.22 2.96 23.59
C SER A 56 5.70 2.63 23.48
N ALA A 57 6.35 2.26 24.59
CA ALA A 57 7.77 1.90 24.59
C ALA A 57 8.04 0.44 24.21
N ASN A 58 7.01 -0.36 23.90
CA ASN A 58 7.20 -1.74 23.49
C ASN A 58 7.82 -1.79 22.08
N GLU A 59 8.78 -2.69 21.92
CA GLU A 59 9.45 -2.91 20.63
C GLU A 59 8.56 -3.73 19.66
N GLY A 60 7.55 -4.42 20.17
CA GLY A 60 6.59 -5.15 19.37
C GLY A 60 5.18 -5.05 19.93
N ILE A 61 4.20 -5.23 19.04
CA ILE A 61 2.79 -5.33 19.37
C ILE A 61 2.42 -6.80 19.33
N SER A 62 1.84 -7.30 20.43
CA SER A 62 1.25 -8.62 20.47
C SER A 62 -0.26 -8.54 20.35
N ILE A 63 -0.83 -9.36 19.49
CA ILE A 63 -2.26 -9.50 19.24
C ILE A 63 -2.66 -10.93 19.58
N ASP A 64 -3.35 -11.14 20.69
CA ASP A 64 -3.67 -12.47 21.20
C ASP A 64 -5.05 -12.45 21.88
N ASP A 65 -5.80 -13.54 21.71
CA ASP A 65 -7.04 -13.79 22.45
C ASP A 65 -6.69 -14.11 23.93
N PHE A 66 -5.55 -14.78 24.17
CA PHE A 66 -5.18 -15.24 25.51
C PHE A 66 -3.67 -15.40 25.77
N ASP A 67 -2.90 -14.30 25.80
CA ASP A 67 -1.52 -14.34 26.28
C ASP A 67 -1.48 -14.30 27.82
N GLY A 68 -1.02 -15.40 28.44
CA GLY A 68 -0.83 -15.46 29.88
C GLY A 68 -2.10 -15.28 30.74
N GLY A 69 -3.29 -15.37 30.14
CA GLY A 69 -4.55 -15.16 30.85
C GLY A 69 -5.43 -14.02 30.34
N PHE A 70 -4.93 -13.20 29.41
CA PHE A 70 -5.53 -11.92 29.08
C PHE A 70 -5.41 -11.62 27.59
N GLN A 71 -6.38 -10.89 27.07
CA GLN A 71 -6.38 -10.43 25.69
C GLN A 71 -5.37 -9.30 25.48
N THR A 72 -4.77 -9.29 24.30
CA THR A 72 -3.96 -8.18 23.78
C THR A 72 -4.51 -7.72 22.43
N GLN A 73 -4.51 -6.41 22.22
CA GLN A 73 -4.96 -5.78 20.99
C GLN A 73 -3.90 -4.80 20.51
N GLY A 74 -3.94 -4.46 19.24
CA GLY A 74 -3.09 -3.43 18.66
C GLY A 74 -3.93 -2.32 18.06
N ALA A 75 -3.33 -1.16 17.90
CA ALA A 75 -3.84 -0.16 16.99
C ALA A 75 -2.70 0.42 16.16
N ILE A 76 -3.02 0.77 14.92
CA ILE A 76 -2.07 1.36 13.98
C ILE A 76 -2.74 2.47 13.17
N ARG A 77 -2.01 3.57 12.95
CA ARG A 77 -2.48 4.73 12.21
C ARG A 77 -1.33 5.45 11.52
N PHE A 78 -1.63 5.99 10.34
CA PHE A 78 -0.72 6.80 9.53
C PHE A 78 -1.29 8.20 9.44
N GLU A 79 -0.66 9.18 10.10
CA GLU A 79 -1.19 10.55 10.17
C GLU A 79 -0.83 11.42 8.98
N ASN A 80 -1.57 12.52 8.83
CA ASN A 80 -1.22 13.63 7.95
C ASN A 80 -0.96 13.22 6.50
N LEU A 81 -1.64 12.19 5.98
CA LEU A 81 -1.33 11.56 4.69
C LEU A 81 -1.20 12.55 3.52
N LEU A 82 -1.97 13.65 3.50
CA LEU A 82 -1.93 14.66 2.44
C LEU A 82 -0.76 15.65 2.58
N VAL A 83 -0.21 16.12 1.46
CA VAL A 83 0.86 17.13 1.44
C VAL A 83 0.47 18.41 2.20
N SER A 84 -0.77 18.89 2.06
CA SER A 84 -1.25 20.06 2.82
C SER A 84 -1.32 19.84 4.34
N GLN A 85 -1.29 18.58 4.79
CA GLN A 85 -1.33 18.19 6.20
C GLN A 85 0.05 17.81 6.75
N GLY A 86 1.08 17.75 5.91
CA GLY A 86 2.39 17.24 6.32
C GLY A 86 2.59 15.76 6.00
N GLY A 87 2.08 15.29 4.86
CA GLY A 87 2.35 13.96 4.33
C GLY A 87 2.89 13.97 2.91
N LEU A 88 2.71 12.85 2.23
CA LEU A 88 3.31 12.55 0.93
C LEU A 88 2.28 12.47 -0.21
N VAL A 89 1.01 12.19 0.10
CA VAL A 89 -0.03 12.08 -0.94
C VAL A 89 -0.43 13.48 -1.42
N PRO A 90 -0.39 13.76 -2.73
CA PRO A 90 -0.79 15.07 -3.26
C PRO A 90 -2.25 15.41 -2.92
N ASP A 91 -2.52 16.67 -2.60
CA ASP A 91 -3.88 17.17 -2.32
C ASP A 91 -4.85 16.97 -3.51
N GLN A 92 -4.28 16.79 -4.70
CA GLN A 92 -4.99 16.46 -5.93
C GLN A 92 -5.81 15.17 -5.79
N VAL A 93 -5.34 14.19 -5.01
CA VAL A 93 -6.09 12.96 -4.71
C VAL A 93 -7.39 13.28 -3.96
N ALA A 94 -7.29 14.10 -2.91
CA ALA A 94 -8.47 14.52 -2.14
C ALA A 94 -9.45 15.40 -2.95
N SER A 95 -8.93 16.17 -3.90
CA SER A 95 -9.77 16.98 -4.81
C SER A 95 -10.38 16.20 -5.98
N GLY A 96 -10.01 14.92 -6.15
CA GLY A 96 -10.40 14.08 -7.30
C GLY A 96 -9.73 14.48 -8.63
N GLN A 97 -8.67 15.28 -8.59
CA GLN A 97 -7.84 15.58 -9.76
C GLN A 97 -6.90 14.44 -10.10
N PHE A 98 -6.39 13.73 -9.08
CA PHE A 98 -5.67 12.48 -9.19
C PHE A 98 -6.56 11.35 -8.68
N GLU A 99 -6.44 10.17 -9.25
CA GLU A 99 -7.19 8.98 -8.82
C GLU A 99 -6.37 8.22 -7.78
N LEU A 100 -6.96 7.87 -6.62
CA LEU A 100 -6.36 6.86 -5.75
C LEU A 100 -6.63 5.50 -6.38
N VAL A 101 -5.58 4.81 -6.79
CA VAL A 101 -5.71 3.54 -7.53
C VAL A 101 -5.64 2.35 -6.59
N PHE A 102 -4.69 2.38 -5.65
CA PHE A 102 -4.46 1.29 -4.72
C PHE A 102 -3.84 1.79 -3.41
N ALA A 103 -4.09 1.10 -2.31
CA ALA A 103 -3.34 1.27 -1.09
C ALA A 103 -3.06 -0.08 -0.42
N GLU A 104 -1.87 -0.23 0.14
CA GLU A 104 -1.40 -1.47 0.77
C GLU A 104 -0.87 -1.21 2.18
N LEU A 105 -1.41 -1.92 3.16
CA LEU A 105 -0.79 -2.03 4.48
C LEU A 105 0.15 -3.25 4.47
N SER A 106 1.39 -3.06 4.91
CA SER A 106 2.40 -4.12 5.03
C SER A 106 2.86 -4.28 6.48
N LEU A 107 2.88 -5.52 6.99
CA LEU A 107 3.36 -5.87 8.32
C LEU A 107 4.39 -7.02 8.27
N TRP A 108 5.44 -6.92 9.08
CA TRP A 108 6.42 -7.99 9.28
C TRP A 108 6.15 -8.71 10.60
N VAL A 109 5.63 -9.93 10.51
CA VAL A 109 5.08 -10.68 11.64
C VAL A 109 6.16 -11.59 12.22
N THR A 110 6.41 -11.53 13.53
CA THR A 110 7.55 -12.16 14.20
C THR A 110 7.22 -13.42 14.99
N SER A 111 5.97 -13.87 14.97
CA SER A 111 5.55 -15.06 15.72
C SER A 111 4.60 -15.95 14.96
N ASN A 112 4.63 -17.23 15.32
CA ASN A 112 3.73 -18.20 14.74
C ASN A 112 2.34 -18.09 15.38
N THR A 113 1.34 -17.74 14.58
CA THR A 113 -0.04 -17.97 15.00
C THR A 113 -0.28 -19.43 15.31
N ASP A 114 -1.12 -19.68 16.31
CA ASP A 114 -1.82 -20.96 16.38
C ASP A 114 -2.63 -21.17 15.11
N SER A 115 -2.82 -22.43 14.71
CA SER A 115 -3.52 -22.81 13.47
C SER A 115 -5.00 -22.37 13.40
N ASN A 116 -5.52 -21.71 14.42
CA ASN A 116 -6.88 -21.20 14.50
C ASN A 116 -6.96 -19.69 14.68
N ALA A 117 -5.85 -18.94 14.65
CA ALA A 117 -5.89 -17.49 14.81
C ALA A 117 -6.60 -16.78 13.65
N VAL A 118 -7.42 -15.80 14.00
CA VAL A 118 -8.13 -14.96 13.03
C VAL A 118 -7.86 -13.53 13.41
N ILE A 119 -7.03 -12.87 12.61
CA ILE A 119 -6.65 -11.48 12.82
C ILE A 119 -7.61 -10.59 12.05
N ASN A 120 -8.30 -9.73 12.78
CA ASN A 120 -9.24 -8.76 12.22
C ASN A 120 -8.64 -7.36 12.29
N PHE A 121 -8.74 -6.65 11.17
CA PHE A 121 -8.42 -5.22 11.10
C PHE A 121 -9.72 -4.46 10.99
N ASN A 122 -10.15 -3.86 12.08
CA ASN A 122 -11.40 -3.11 12.13
C ASN A 122 -11.07 -1.62 12.10
N ARG A 123 -11.73 -0.89 11.20
CA ARG A 123 -11.56 0.56 11.16
C ARG A 123 -12.08 1.18 12.43
N ILE A 124 -11.32 2.07 13.03
CA ILE A 124 -11.79 2.85 14.17
C ILE A 124 -12.70 3.96 13.61
N VAL A 125 -13.90 4.12 14.16
CA VAL A 125 -14.95 4.99 13.59
C VAL A 125 -15.32 6.18 14.47
N SER A 126 -14.85 6.20 15.72
CA SER A 126 -15.05 7.33 16.62
C SER A 126 -13.79 7.64 17.42
N VAL A 127 -13.75 8.87 17.94
CA VAL A 127 -12.76 9.30 18.93
C VAL A 127 -13.00 8.61 20.26
N ASP A 128 -11.97 8.56 21.12
CA ASP A 128 -12.15 8.13 22.50
C ASP A 128 -13.27 8.97 23.14
N SER A 129 -14.30 8.29 23.66
CA SER A 129 -15.46 8.93 24.26
C SER A 129 -15.12 9.72 25.53
N THR A 130 -13.95 9.44 26.16
CA THR A 130 -13.50 10.06 27.40
C THR A 130 -12.79 11.39 27.14
N SER A 131 -11.76 11.38 26.28
CA SER A 131 -10.98 12.57 25.90
C SER A 131 -11.66 13.40 24.81
N GLY A 132 -12.44 12.75 23.92
CA GLY A 132 -12.89 13.33 22.66
C GLY A 132 -11.77 13.47 21.63
N ASP A 133 -10.57 12.95 21.95
CA ASP A 133 -9.38 13.01 21.13
C ASP A 133 -9.15 11.66 20.42
N PHE A 134 -8.25 11.68 19.43
CA PHE A 134 -7.77 10.47 18.78
C PHE A 134 -7.02 9.61 19.79
N TRP A 135 -7.08 8.30 19.65
CA TRP A 135 -6.19 7.44 20.43
C TRP A 135 -4.72 7.78 20.13
N GLN A 136 -3.90 7.72 21.16
CA GLN A 136 -2.47 8.04 21.15
C GLN A 136 -1.65 6.83 21.60
N GLU A 137 -0.34 6.87 21.42
CA GLU A 137 0.55 5.76 21.80
C GLU A 137 0.60 5.56 23.31
N ASP A 138 0.40 6.64 24.08
CA ASP A 138 0.32 6.62 25.54
C ASP A 138 -1.07 6.24 26.08
N ASP A 139 -2.04 5.96 25.21
CA ASP A 139 -3.30 5.39 25.67
C ASP A 139 -3.12 3.98 26.20
N THR A 140 -3.92 3.67 27.21
CA THR A 140 -3.98 2.37 27.85
C THR A 140 -5.35 1.73 27.62
N TRP A 141 -5.45 0.41 27.82
CA TRP A 141 -6.72 -0.32 27.79
C TRP A 141 -7.85 0.38 28.56
N ALA A 142 -7.53 0.88 29.76
CA ALA A 142 -8.45 1.61 30.63
C ALA A 142 -8.84 3.00 30.10
N SER A 143 -7.91 3.70 29.44
CA SER A 143 -8.15 5.06 28.95
C SER A 143 -9.18 5.09 27.81
N LEU A 144 -9.18 4.05 26.97
CA LEU A 144 -10.12 3.87 25.85
C LEU A 144 -11.46 3.25 26.27
N GLY A 145 -11.70 3.11 27.58
CA GLY A 145 -12.97 2.59 28.09
C GLY A 145 -13.09 1.07 28.13
N GLY A 146 -11.97 0.34 28.02
CA GLY A 146 -11.93 -1.10 28.29
C GLY A 146 -12.41 -1.40 29.71
N ASP A 147 -13.14 -2.51 29.89
CA ASP A 147 -13.74 -2.83 31.18
C ASP A 147 -12.64 -3.09 32.23
N LEU A 148 -12.77 -2.46 33.39
CA LEU A 148 -11.91 -2.64 34.55
C LEU A 148 -12.53 -3.58 35.59
N ILE A 149 -13.73 -4.08 35.31
CA ILE A 149 -14.46 -5.01 36.16
C ILE A 149 -14.15 -6.42 35.66
N PRO A 150 -13.51 -7.27 36.49
CA PRO A 150 -13.34 -8.66 36.12
C PRO A 150 -14.70 -9.39 36.06
N ASP A 151 -14.89 -10.19 35.04
CA ASP A 151 -16.03 -11.05 34.79
C ASP A 151 -16.17 -12.16 35.87
N GLN A 152 -17.15 -13.06 35.72
CA GLN A 152 -17.32 -14.17 36.67
C GLN A 152 -16.13 -15.15 36.72
N GLY A 153 -15.23 -15.11 35.73
CA GLY A 153 -13.95 -15.83 35.71
C GLY A 153 -12.82 -15.09 36.43
N GLY A 154 -12.98 -13.81 36.74
CA GLY A 154 -11.93 -12.96 37.31
C GLY A 154 -11.01 -12.33 36.25
N PHE A 155 -11.45 -12.29 34.99
CA PHE A 155 -10.74 -11.68 33.86
C PHE A 155 -11.42 -10.38 33.46
N LEU A 156 -10.67 -9.36 33.09
CA LEU A 156 -11.28 -8.16 32.48
C LEU A 156 -11.87 -8.58 31.13
N ASP A 157 -13.20 -8.61 31.01
CA ASP A 157 -13.89 -8.88 29.75
C ASP A 157 -14.29 -7.55 29.10
N GLY A 158 -13.73 -7.26 27.93
CA GLY A 158 -14.14 -6.10 27.15
C GLY A 158 -12.98 -5.47 26.41
N ASP A 159 -13.03 -5.63 25.09
CA ASP A 159 -12.13 -4.97 24.14
C ASP A 159 -12.04 -3.46 24.46
N PRO A 160 -10.83 -2.87 24.53
CA PRO A 160 -10.67 -1.42 24.65
C PRO A 160 -11.20 -0.72 23.40
N ILE A 161 -11.18 -1.41 22.25
CA ILE A 161 -11.82 -0.96 21.02
C ILE A 161 -12.79 -2.06 20.56
N LYS A 162 -14.08 -1.88 20.85
CA LYS A 162 -15.10 -2.87 20.53
C LYS A 162 -15.48 -2.83 19.06
N GLU A 163 -15.57 -4.02 18.47
CA GLU A 163 -16.09 -4.23 17.11
C GLU A 163 -17.63 -4.18 17.07
N ASP A 164 -18.25 -3.13 17.63
CA ASP A 164 -19.71 -3.03 17.77
C ASP A 164 -20.36 -1.94 16.91
N GLY A 165 -19.53 -1.21 16.14
CA GLY A 165 -19.95 -0.08 15.31
C GLY A 165 -19.93 1.27 16.04
N THR A 166 -19.54 1.30 17.32
CA THR A 166 -19.39 2.52 18.12
C THR A 166 -17.94 2.97 18.13
N GLU A 167 -17.01 2.14 18.64
CA GLU A 167 -15.58 2.44 18.69
C GLU A 167 -14.88 2.02 17.39
N ALA A 168 -15.09 0.76 16.96
CA ALA A 168 -14.64 0.26 15.66
C ALA A 168 -15.80 -0.28 14.82
N ALA A 169 -15.60 -0.33 13.51
CA ALA A 169 -16.52 -0.92 12.57
C ALA A 169 -16.81 -2.38 12.96
N ALA A 170 -18.10 -2.75 12.99
CA ALA A 170 -18.54 -4.12 13.29
C ALA A 170 -18.21 -5.14 12.18
N THR A 171 -17.67 -4.67 11.06
CA THR A 171 -17.14 -5.52 10.00
C THR A 171 -15.71 -5.09 9.74
N PRO A 172 -14.74 -6.02 9.80
CA PRO A 172 -13.35 -5.71 9.52
C PRO A 172 -13.18 -5.26 8.08
N ASP A 173 -12.25 -4.33 7.85
CA ASP A 173 -11.78 -3.97 6.51
C ASP A 173 -11.04 -5.17 5.90
N PHE A 174 -10.25 -5.90 6.70
CA PHE A 174 -9.52 -7.10 6.29
C PHE A 174 -9.62 -8.19 7.37
N VAL A 175 -9.82 -9.44 6.92
CA VAL A 175 -9.75 -10.63 7.78
C VAL A 175 -8.61 -11.49 7.28
N VAL A 176 -7.66 -11.76 8.17
CA VAL A 176 -6.59 -12.71 7.89
C VAL A 176 -6.96 -14.01 8.59
N ALA A 177 -7.49 -14.95 7.82
CA ALA A 177 -7.52 -16.34 8.25
C ALA A 177 -6.07 -16.84 8.28
N THR A 178 -5.73 -17.72 9.25
CA THR A 178 -4.44 -18.45 9.22
C THR A 178 -4.13 -18.89 7.79
N PRO A 179 -2.95 -18.57 7.24
CA PRO A 179 -2.67 -18.83 5.83
C PRO A 179 -2.77 -20.34 5.61
N ASP A 180 -3.81 -20.80 4.92
CA ASP A 180 -3.86 -22.18 4.47
C ASP A 180 -2.80 -22.39 3.37
N ILE A 181 -2.42 -21.33 2.64
CA ILE A 181 -1.35 -21.27 1.63
C ILE A 181 -0.96 -19.78 1.43
N ASP A 182 0.24 -19.34 1.85
CA ASP A 182 0.88 -18.11 1.34
C ASP A 182 0.99 -18.24 -0.21
N PRO A 183 0.78 -17.21 -1.04
CA PRO A 183 1.06 -17.27 -2.49
C PRO A 183 2.42 -17.89 -2.86
N LEU A 184 3.43 -17.84 -1.98
CA LEU A 184 4.73 -18.51 -2.16
C LEU A 184 4.76 -19.99 -1.72
N ASN A 185 3.61 -20.53 -1.32
CA ASN A 185 3.43 -21.85 -0.73
C ASN A 185 4.30 -22.07 0.53
N ASN A 186 4.61 -20.98 1.25
CA ASN A 186 5.27 -21.05 2.54
C ASN A 186 4.27 -21.52 3.60
N THR A 187 4.68 -22.49 4.41
CA THR A 187 3.88 -23.01 5.52
C THR A 187 4.21 -22.31 6.85
N SER A 188 5.24 -21.46 6.89
CA SER A 188 5.54 -20.62 8.04
C SER A 188 4.74 -19.33 7.98
N ASN A 189 4.21 -18.97 9.13
CA ASN A 189 3.51 -17.71 9.39
C ASN A 189 4.40 -16.67 10.11
N ASP A 190 5.68 -17.01 10.32
CA ASP A 190 6.69 -16.14 10.89
C ASP A 190 7.55 -15.55 9.76
N SER A 191 7.48 -14.23 9.56
CA SER A 191 8.24 -13.51 8.54
C SER A 191 9.75 -13.69 8.71
N SER A 192 10.27 -13.96 9.92
CA SER A 192 11.68 -14.28 10.15
C SER A 192 12.08 -15.62 9.53
N ASP A 193 11.22 -16.64 9.67
CA ASP A 193 11.43 -17.94 9.06
C ASP A 193 11.33 -17.84 7.53
N VAL A 194 10.31 -17.15 7.01
CA VAL A 194 10.14 -16.88 5.57
C VAL A 194 11.39 -16.20 5.01
N LEU A 195 11.87 -15.14 5.67
CA LEU A 195 13.07 -14.43 5.25
C LEU A 195 14.30 -15.32 5.26
N GLY A 196 14.47 -16.13 6.32
CA GLY A 196 15.56 -17.10 6.41
C GLY A 196 15.57 -18.11 5.28
N GLU A 197 14.40 -18.65 4.91
CA GLU A 197 14.25 -19.60 3.80
C GLU A 197 14.55 -18.95 2.44
N LEU A 198 14.04 -17.75 2.21
CA LEU A 198 14.28 -16.98 0.98
C LEU A 198 15.76 -16.66 0.81
N LEU A 199 16.45 -16.21 1.86
CA LEU A 199 17.89 -15.99 1.85
C LEU A 199 18.67 -17.29 1.61
N ALA A 200 18.25 -18.39 2.23
CA ALA A 200 18.86 -19.71 2.01
C ALA A 200 18.67 -20.24 0.57
N SER A 201 17.62 -19.81 -0.13
CA SER A 201 17.39 -20.12 -1.55
C SER A 201 18.35 -19.38 -2.50
N GLY A 202 19.05 -18.36 -1.99
CA GLY A 202 19.95 -17.50 -2.77
C GLY A 202 19.26 -16.29 -3.40
N LEU A 203 18.02 -15.99 -2.99
CA LEU A 203 17.33 -14.77 -3.39
C LEU A 203 18.11 -13.54 -2.89
N PRO A 204 18.22 -12.46 -3.67
CA PRO A 204 18.85 -11.23 -3.20
C PRO A 204 18.16 -10.71 -1.93
N PHE A 205 18.96 -10.17 -1.01
CA PHE A 205 18.50 -9.75 0.32
C PHE A 205 17.30 -8.80 0.29
N GLN A 206 17.30 -7.82 -0.61
CA GLN A 206 16.20 -6.85 -0.74
C GLN A 206 14.90 -7.52 -1.20
N ASP A 207 14.99 -8.44 -2.16
CA ASP A 207 13.85 -9.19 -2.69
C ASP A 207 13.32 -10.17 -1.62
N ALA A 208 14.21 -10.77 -0.83
CA ALA A 208 13.84 -11.64 0.28
C ALA A 208 13.10 -10.89 1.40
N ILE A 209 13.59 -9.70 1.81
CA ILE A 209 12.88 -8.84 2.76
C ILE A 209 11.51 -8.50 2.21
N ALA A 210 11.47 -8.03 0.96
CA ALA A 210 10.26 -7.65 0.28
C ALA A 210 9.22 -8.79 0.29
N GLN A 211 9.59 -10.03 -0.04
CA GLN A 211 8.67 -11.16 -0.05
C GLN A 211 8.23 -11.62 1.36
N SER A 212 8.94 -11.26 2.44
CA SER A 212 8.64 -11.72 3.80
C SER A 212 7.47 -11.00 4.51
N PHE A 213 6.88 -9.97 3.89
CA PHE A 213 5.79 -9.18 4.48
C PHE A 213 4.40 -9.76 4.22
N TYR A 214 3.55 -9.65 5.24
CA TYR A 214 2.10 -9.72 5.08
C TYR A 214 1.57 -8.42 4.49
N ARG A 215 0.62 -8.52 3.56
CA ARG A 215 0.10 -7.38 2.80
C ARG A 215 -1.41 -7.40 2.73
N PHE A 216 -2.01 -6.23 2.87
CA PHE A 216 -3.47 -6.06 2.89
C PHE A 216 -3.86 -4.92 1.96
N ASP A 217 -4.85 -5.16 1.10
CA ASP A 217 -5.48 -4.12 0.29
C ASP A 217 -6.27 -3.17 1.19
N ALA A 218 -5.70 -2.01 1.46
CA ALA A 218 -6.27 -0.93 2.26
C ALA A 218 -7.00 0.14 1.43
N THR A 219 -7.22 -0.10 0.14
CA THR A 219 -7.73 0.89 -0.82
C THR A 219 -9.04 1.53 -0.37
N ALA A 220 -9.99 0.73 0.13
CA ALA A 220 -11.28 1.24 0.57
C ALA A 220 -11.17 2.21 1.77
N ALA A 221 -10.36 1.87 2.76
CA ALA A 221 -10.15 2.70 3.95
C ALA A 221 -9.44 4.01 3.62
N VAL A 222 -8.36 3.94 2.84
CA VAL A 222 -7.62 5.13 2.43
C VAL A 222 -8.45 6.01 1.50
N THR A 223 -9.28 5.43 0.62
CA THR A 223 -10.26 6.19 -0.17
C THR A 223 -11.22 6.95 0.73
N ASP A 224 -11.75 6.31 1.77
CA ASP A 224 -12.66 6.98 2.68
C ASP A 224 -11.98 8.15 3.40
N TRP A 225 -10.73 7.99 3.84
CA TRP A 225 -9.99 9.04 4.52
C TRP A 225 -9.60 10.20 3.61
N LEU A 226 -9.03 9.90 2.43
CA LEU A 226 -8.45 10.91 1.56
C LEU A 226 -9.46 11.54 0.62
N VAL A 227 -10.34 10.72 0.04
CA VAL A 227 -11.24 11.13 -1.05
C VAL A 227 -12.62 11.49 -0.50
N ASN A 228 -13.16 10.66 0.39
CA ASN A 228 -14.50 10.90 0.94
C ASN A 228 -14.51 11.82 2.18
N GLY A 229 -13.32 12.16 2.69
CA GLY A 229 -13.15 13.06 3.83
C GLY A 229 -13.61 12.47 5.17
N ALA A 230 -13.68 11.14 5.27
CA ALA A 230 -13.88 10.47 6.55
C ALA A 230 -12.67 10.73 7.46
N PRO A 231 -12.86 10.83 8.78
CA PRO A 231 -11.73 10.91 9.70
C PRO A 231 -10.88 9.63 9.64
N ASN A 232 -9.56 9.80 9.71
CA ASN A 232 -8.61 8.71 9.82
C ASN A 232 -8.29 8.46 11.31
N PHE A 233 -8.96 7.46 11.89
CA PHE A 233 -8.66 6.95 13.22
C PHE A 233 -7.79 5.67 13.19
N GLY A 234 -7.30 5.27 12.01
CA GLY A 234 -6.53 4.04 11.86
C GLY A 234 -7.37 2.76 12.00
N TRP A 235 -6.67 1.67 12.32
CA TRP A 235 -7.26 0.35 12.51
C TRP A 235 -6.97 -0.16 13.93
N SER A 236 -7.95 -0.82 14.52
CA SER A 236 -7.73 -1.74 15.63
C SER A 236 -7.45 -3.13 15.06
N ILE A 237 -6.51 -3.83 15.68
CA ILE A 237 -6.07 -5.16 15.29
C ILE A 237 -6.42 -6.09 16.45
N ASN A 238 -7.30 -7.04 16.17
CA ASN A 238 -7.83 -7.96 17.18
C ASN A 238 -7.60 -9.40 16.75
N ASN A 239 -7.39 -10.27 17.73
CA ASN A 239 -7.45 -11.71 17.55
C ASN A 239 -8.55 -12.27 18.46
N ASN A 240 -9.47 -13.01 17.86
CA ASN A 240 -10.60 -13.61 18.59
C ASN A 240 -10.41 -15.12 18.81
N THR A 241 -9.25 -15.67 18.48
CA THR A 241 -8.96 -17.11 18.59
C THR A 241 -7.47 -17.43 18.76
N GLY A 242 -7.11 -18.15 19.84
CA GLY A 242 -5.76 -18.76 19.98
C GLY A 242 -4.59 -17.75 19.99
N ASN A 243 -3.34 -18.23 19.88
CA ASN A 243 -2.15 -17.37 19.80
C ASN A 243 -2.14 -16.59 18.48
N GLY A 244 -2.12 -15.26 18.53
CA GLY A 244 -2.21 -14.42 17.33
C GLY A 244 -0.86 -13.93 16.82
N TRP A 245 -0.77 -12.64 16.47
CA TRP A 245 0.39 -12.04 15.79
C TRP A 245 1.21 -11.18 16.71
N ASP A 246 2.52 -11.33 16.63
CA ASP A 246 3.47 -10.31 17.05
C ASP A 246 4.04 -9.60 15.82
N PHE A 247 4.19 -8.29 15.88
CA PHE A 247 4.91 -7.53 14.84
C PHE A 247 5.65 -6.34 15.43
N LEU A 248 6.64 -5.81 14.71
CA LEU A 248 7.49 -4.72 15.19
C LEU A 248 6.73 -3.38 15.23
N THR A 249 6.98 -2.56 16.25
CA THR A 249 6.47 -1.18 16.31
C THR A 249 7.29 -0.23 15.44
N SER A 250 6.72 0.93 15.12
CA SER A 250 7.45 2.04 14.51
C SER A 250 8.63 2.53 15.37
N ASP A 251 8.57 2.29 16.69
CA ASP A 251 9.57 2.72 17.67
C ASP A 251 10.65 1.66 17.97
N PHE A 252 10.62 0.50 17.29
CA PHE A 252 11.61 -0.55 17.52
C PHE A 252 13.04 -0.02 17.43
N THR A 253 13.77 -0.12 18.54
CA THR A 253 15.17 0.28 18.66
C THR A 253 15.95 -0.73 19.51
N ASN A 254 16.04 -1.99 19.06
CA ASN A 254 16.75 -3.07 19.76
C ASN A 254 18.10 -2.62 20.32
N GLY A 255 18.17 -2.43 21.64
CA GLY A 255 19.39 -2.00 22.35
C GLY A 255 20.01 -0.69 21.86
N GLY A 256 19.24 0.15 21.14
CA GLY A 256 19.70 1.39 20.51
C GLY A 256 20.43 1.21 19.17
N GLU A 257 20.59 -0.03 18.68
CA GLU A 257 21.21 -0.31 17.38
C GLU A 257 20.18 -0.48 16.25
N GLY A 258 18.91 -0.70 16.59
CA GLY A 258 17.81 -0.75 15.60
C GLY A 258 17.97 -1.89 14.59
N THR A 259 18.45 -3.05 15.03
CA THR A 259 18.64 -4.23 14.16
C THR A 259 17.91 -5.47 14.64
N VAL A 260 17.52 -6.34 13.71
CA VAL A 260 16.95 -7.68 13.94
C VAL A 260 17.95 -8.71 13.45
N ASP A 261 18.26 -9.72 14.28
CA ASP A 261 19.13 -10.84 13.90
C ASP A 261 18.28 -11.92 13.20
N VAL A 262 18.51 -12.11 11.90
CA VAL A 262 17.89 -13.17 11.11
C VAL A 262 18.97 -14.14 10.69
N ASN A 263 19.04 -15.30 11.37
CA ASN A 263 20.01 -16.37 11.11
C ASN A 263 21.49 -15.95 11.15
N GLY A 264 21.84 -14.98 12.02
CA GLY A 264 23.19 -14.45 12.19
C GLY A 264 23.50 -13.23 11.30
N GLU A 265 22.53 -12.74 10.53
CA GLU A 265 22.62 -11.49 9.78
C GLU A 265 21.81 -10.39 10.48
N LEU A 266 22.48 -9.26 10.76
CA LEU A 266 21.84 -8.09 11.37
C LEU A 266 21.18 -7.24 10.28
N ILE A 267 19.86 -7.15 10.35
CA ILE A 267 19.01 -6.39 9.44
C ILE A 267 18.60 -5.09 10.10
N ASP A 268 18.61 -3.99 9.36
CA ASP A 268 18.05 -2.73 9.84
C ASP A 268 16.54 -2.89 10.07
N ALA A 269 16.10 -2.77 11.32
CA ALA A 269 14.72 -2.99 11.73
C ALA A 269 13.77 -1.93 11.14
N THR A 270 14.28 -0.77 10.75
CA THR A 270 13.49 0.25 10.04
C THR A 270 12.94 -0.30 8.71
N LEU A 271 13.61 -1.30 8.12
CA LEU A 271 13.13 -1.95 6.91
C LEU A 271 11.93 -2.87 7.16
N LEU A 272 11.68 -3.26 8.41
CA LEU A 272 10.70 -4.26 8.86
C LEU A 272 9.47 -3.64 9.53
N ARG A 273 9.44 -2.31 9.68
CA ARG A 273 8.36 -1.58 10.34
C ARG A 273 7.06 -1.59 9.52
N PRO A 274 5.90 -1.43 10.18
CA PRO A 274 4.63 -1.26 9.50
C PRO A 274 4.68 -0.14 8.47
N ALA A 275 4.10 -0.41 7.29
CA ALA A 275 4.12 0.54 6.20
C ALA A 275 2.77 0.64 5.50
N LEU A 276 2.37 1.86 5.13
CA LEU A 276 1.24 2.10 4.24
C LEU A 276 1.78 2.65 2.92
N THR A 277 1.59 1.91 1.84
CA THR A 277 1.88 2.39 0.48
C THR A 277 0.60 2.87 -0.17
N VAL A 278 0.59 4.09 -0.70
CA VAL A 278 -0.55 4.67 -1.42
C VAL A 278 -0.14 4.94 -2.85
N ILE A 279 -0.84 4.32 -3.80
CA ILE A 279 -0.65 4.49 -5.24
C ILE A 279 -1.79 5.34 -5.79
N PHE A 280 -1.42 6.38 -6.54
CA PHE A 280 -2.35 7.28 -7.18
C PHE A 280 -1.90 7.59 -8.60
N ALA A 281 -2.86 7.85 -9.48
CA ALA A 281 -2.63 8.14 -10.88
C ALA A 281 -2.81 9.63 -11.19
N SER A 282 -2.00 10.11 -12.13
CA SER A 282 -2.08 11.46 -12.69
C SER A 282 -3.41 11.67 -13.44
N PRO A 283 -3.72 12.87 -13.95
CA PRO A 283 -4.90 13.10 -14.80
C PRO A 283 -4.94 12.25 -16.09
N GLY A 284 -3.85 11.56 -16.46
CA GLY A 284 -3.85 10.51 -17.49
C GLY A 284 -4.61 9.24 -17.07
N GLY A 285 -4.87 9.06 -15.78
CA GLY A 285 -5.49 7.85 -15.23
C GLY A 285 -4.45 6.73 -15.06
N ARG A 286 -4.89 5.58 -14.56
CA ARG A 286 -3.97 4.45 -14.27
C ARG A 286 -3.27 3.86 -15.50
N GLY A 287 -3.71 4.18 -16.72
CA GLY A 287 -3.05 3.74 -17.96
C GLY A 287 -1.78 4.51 -18.33
N ASP A 288 -1.49 5.61 -17.64
CA ASP A 288 -0.30 6.46 -17.81
C ASP A 288 0.87 5.81 -17.04
N LEU A 289 1.59 4.91 -17.70
CA LEU A 289 2.65 4.07 -17.12
C LEU A 289 4.02 4.75 -17.16
N ASP A 290 4.24 5.69 -18.08
CA ASP A 290 5.48 6.47 -18.16
C ASP A 290 5.39 7.84 -17.45
N PHE A 291 4.18 8.18 -16.99
CA PHE A 291 3.82 9.32 -16.16
C PHE A 291 3.86 10.66 -16.88
N ASP A 292 3.96 10.71 -18.21
CA ASP A 292 4.08 11.96 -18.95
C ASP A 292 2.78 12.78 -19.02
N GLY A 293 1.67 12.20 -18.51
CA GLY A 293 0.39 12.85 -18.30
C GLY A 293 -0.63 12.57 -19.41
N ASP A 294 -0.36 11.64 -20.32
CA ASP A 294 -1.36 11.07 -21.22
C ASP A 294 -1.38 9.52 -21.17
N VAL A 295 -2.21 8.89 -22.02
CA VAL A 295 -2.28 7.42 -22.13
C VAL A 295 -2.16 7.09 -23.61
N ASP A 296 -1.00 6.61 -24.02
CA ASP A 296 -0.68 6.46 -25.42
C ASP A 296 0.08 5.15 -25.74
N LEU A 297 0.77 5.11 -26.88
CA LEU A 297 1.47 3.91 -27.33
C LEU A 297 2.82 3.68 -26.65
N ASP A 298 3.40 4.71 -26.04
CA ASP A 298 4.62 4.60 -25.25
C ASP A 298 4.30 3.91 -23.90
N ASP A 299 3.14 4.17 -23.30
CA ASP A 299 2.61 3.38 -22.17
C ASP A 299 2.35 1.92 -22.56
N TYR A 300 1.73 1.70 -23.71
CA TYR A 300 1.50 0.34 -24.20
C TYR A 300 2.81 -0.43 -24.40
N GLN A 301 3.86 0.25 -24.86
CA GLN A 301 5.17 -0.34 -24.99
C GLN A 301 5.76 -0.70 -23.62
N THR A 302 5.56 0.16 -22.60
CA THR A 302 5.97 -0.13 -21.21
C THR A 302 5.26 -1.37 -20.66
N LEU A 303 3.95 -1.52 -20.90
CA LEU A 303 3.22 -2.74 -20.55
C LEU A 303 3.79 -3.97 -21.27
N LEU A 304 4.08 -3.88 -22.57
CA LEU A 304 4.63 -4.99 -23.35
C LEU A 304 6.04 -5.40 -22.91
N ASP A 305 6.87 -4.43 -22.57
CA ASP A 305 8.24 -4.67 -22.09
C ASP A 305 8.25 -5.43 -20.76
N ASN A 306 7.16 -5.33 -20.00
CA ASN A 306 6.92 -5.99 -18.75
C ASN A 306 5.91 -7.15 -18.85
N LEU A 307 5.45 -7.56 -20.03
CA LEU A 307 4.45 -8.63 -20.10
C LEU A 307 5.04 -9.98 -19.61
N ALA A 308 4.32 -10.64 -18.73
CA ALA A 308 4.64 -11.91 -18.07
C ALA A 308 5.82 -11.88 -17.09
N ILE A 309 6.13 -10.71 -16.50
CA ILE A 309 6.91 -10.69 -15.25
C ILE A 309 5.99 -10.86 -14.05
N GLU A 310 6.49 -11.61 -13.06
CA GLU A 310 5.95 -11.67 -11.71
C GLU A 310 6.68 -10.60 -10.88
N LEU A 311 5.94 -9.82 -10.10
CA LEU A 311 6.46 -8.79 -9.22
C LEU A 311 6.63 -9.35 -7.81
N ASP A 312 7.87 -9.65 -7.48
CA ASP A 312 8.22 -10.02 -6.12
C ASP A 312 8.33 -8.76 -5.24
N GLY A 313 7.50 -8.65 -4.19
CA GLY A 313 7.66 -7.63 -3.16
C GLY A 313 6.62 -6.50 -3.12
N PRO A 314 7.00 -5.30 -2.61
CA PRO A 314 6.16 -4.12 -2.68
C PRO A 314 5.79 -3.82 -4.12
N ILE A 315 4.51 -3.52 -4.33
CA ILE A 315 4.01 -3.07 -5.61
C ILE A 315 4.72 -1.75 -5.94
N SER A 316 5.62 -1.80 -6.92
CA SER A 316 6.20 -0.59 -7.48
C SER A 316 5.21 0.07 -8.44
N THR A 317 5.37 1.36 -8.65
CA THR A 317 4.51 2.19 -9.50
C THR A 317 4.24 1.62 -10.88
N GLY A 318 3.12 2.04 -11.48
CA GLY A 318 2.56 1.56 -12.76
C GLY A 318 3.52 1.45 -13.96
N SER A 319 4.74 1.99 -13.87
CA SER A 319 5.86 1.66 -14.76
C SER A 319 6.18 0.17 -14.89
N THR A 320 5.72 -0.68 -13.97
CA THR A 320 5.82 -2.14 -14.11
C THR A 320 4.76 -2.74 -15.02
N GLY A 321 3.66 -2.04 -15.29
CA GLY A 321 2.55 -2.57 -16.08
C GLY A 321 1.55 -3.42 -15.30
N ASP A 322 1.73 -3.62 -13.99
CA ASP A 322 0.74 -4.23 -13.09
C ASP A 322 -0.32 -3.18 -12.72
N LEU A 323 -1.54 -3.38 -13.22
CA LEU A 323 -2.65 -2.43 -13.21
C LEU A 323 -3.84 -2.89 -12.37
N ASP A 324 -3.94 -4.17 -12.02
CA ASP A 324 -4.85 -4.68 -10.99
C ASP A 324 -4.19 -4.99 -9.65
N PHE A 325 -2.88 -4.81 -9.54
CA PHE A 325 -2.09 -4.90 -8.32
C PHE A 325 -2.06 -6.31 -7.73
N ASP A 326 -2.20 -7.32 -8.60
CA ASP A 326 -2.14 -8.73 -8.20
C ASP A 326 -0.71 -9.31 -8.19
N ARG A 327 0.28 -8.48 -8.52
CA ARG A 327 1.72 -8.78 -8.59
C ARG A 327 2.13 -9.68 -9.75
N ASP A 328 1.35 -9.73 -10.81
CA ASP A 328 1.87 -10.11 -12.11
C ASP A 328 1.55 -9.06 -13.17
N VAL A 329 2.11 -9.24 -14.36
CA VAL A 329 1.81 -8.39 -15.51
C VAL A 329 1.33 -9.30 -16.61
N ASP A 330 0.02 -9.40 -16.78
CA ASP A 330 -0.59 -10.39 -17.64
C ASP A 330 -1.65 -9.81 -18.60
N LEU A 331 -2.60 -10.64 -19.03
CA LEU A 331 -3.66 -10.21 -19.95
C LEU A 331 -4.79 -9.44 -19.24
N ASN A 332 -4.91 -9.54 -17.93
CA ASN A 332 -5.82 -8.76 -17.10
C ASN A 332 -5.36 -7.29 -17.09
N ASP A 333 -4.06 -7.04 -16.90
CA ASP A 333 -3.50 -5.68 -17.01
C ASP A 333 -3.67 -5.10 -18.39
N PHE A 334 -3.41 -5.90 -19.43
CA PHE A 334 -3.68 -5.47 -20.80
C PHE A 334 -5.14 -5.11 -21.03
N ALA A 335 -6.08 -5.84 -20.44
CA ALA A 335 -7.50 -5.52 -20.54
C ALA A 335 -7.83 -4.19 -19.85
N ILE A 336 -7.19 -3.91 -18.71
CA ILE A 336 -7.31 -2.65 -17.97
C ILE A 336 -6.72 -1.51 -18.78
N PHE A 337 -5.47 -1.63 -19.22
CA PHE A 337 -4.79 -0.64 -20.06
C PHE A 337 -5.62 -0.27 -21.29
N LYS A 338 -6.11 -1.27 -22.03
CA LYS A 338 -6.95 -1.04 -23.21
C LYS A 338 -8.23 -0.27 -22.88
N ASN A 339 -8.83 -0.53 -21.72
CA ASN A 339 -10.02 0.20 -21.28
C ASN A 339 -9.66 1.66 -20.94
N GLU A 340 -8.56 1.90 -20.21
CA GLU A 340 -8.10 3.25 -19.89
C GLU A 340 -7.72 4.06 -21.14
N TYR A 341 -7.00 3.44 -22.07
CA TYR A 341 -6.68 4.06 -23.36
C TYR A 341 -7.94 4.54 -24.08
N ASP A 342 -8.98 3.70 -24.14
CA ASP A 342 -10.25 4.04 -24.77
C ASP A 342 -11.07 5.09 -23.97
N ILE A 343 -10.91 5.15 -22.64
CA ILE A 343 -11.51 6.20 -21.80
C ILE A 343 -10.89 7.56 -22.12
N VAL A 344 -9.56 7.62 -22.20
CA VAL A 344 -8.79 8.85 -22.43
C VAL A 344 -8.90 9.33 -23.89
N ASN A 345 -8.75 8.42 -24.85
CA ASN A 345 -8.67 8.75 -26.28
C ASN A 345 -9.99 8.58 -27.04
N GLY A 346 -11.01 8.02 -26.40
CA GLY A 346 -12.32 7.74 -26.97
C GLY A 346 -12.50 6.27 -27.37
N THR A 347 -13.76 5.83 -27.36
CA THR A 347 -14.10 4.41 -27.57
C THR A 347 -13.53 3.84 -28.88
N GLY A 348 -12.75 2.77 -28.76
CA GLY A 348 -12.11 2.07 -29.88
C GLY A 348 -10.81 2.72 -30.36
N ALA A 349 -10.32 3.77 -29.71
CA ALA A 349 -9.08 4.45 -30.06
C ALA A 349 -7.88 3.49 -30.04
N PHE A 350 -7.79 2.58 -29.08
CA PHE A 350 -6.70 1.61 -29.03
C PHE A 350 -6.70 0.69 -30.26
N ALA A 351 -7.88 0.21 -30.67
CA ALA A 351 -8.01 -0.63 -31.86
C ALA A 351 -7.60 0.12 -33.15
N TYR A 352 -7.94 1.42 -33.25
CA TYR A 352 -7.51 2.26 -34.36
C TYR A 352 -6.00 2.50 -34.35
N ALA A 353 -5.40 2.75 -33.18
CA ALA A 353 -3.96 2.91 -33.03
C ALA A 353 -3.20 1.65 -33.46
N MET A 354 -3.63 0.47 -32.98
CA MET A 354 -3.02 -0.81 -33.36
C MET A 354 -3.19 -1.13 -34.86
N ALA A 355 -4.32 -0.76 -35.46
CA ALA A 355 -4.52 -0.92 -36.91
C ALA A 355 -3.59 -0.01 -37.74
N ALA A 356 -3.16 1.13 -37.21
CA ALA A 356 -2.26 2.05 -37.88
C ALA A 356 -0.78 1.61 -37.78
N ILE A 357 -0.39 0.88 -36.72
CA ILE A 357 0.97 0.35 -36.54
C ILE A 357 1.26 -0.77 -37.53
N VAL A 358 0.26 -1.61 -37.83
CA VAL A 358 0.40 -2.66 -38.85
C VAL A 358 0.57 -1.99 -40.20
N PRO A 359 1.76 -2.09 -40.86
CA PRO A 359 1.91 -1.52 -42.19
C PRO A 359 0.88 -2.19 -43.07
N GLU A 360 -0.11 -1.42 -43.56
CA GLU A 360 -1.06 -1.95 -44.53
C GLU A 360 -0.22 -2.63 -45.61
N PRO A 361 -0.47 -3.92 -45.94
CA PRO A 361 0.32 -4.63 -46.94
C PRO A 361 0.22 -3.80 -48.20
N SER A 362 1.32 -3.07 -48.50
CA SER A 362 1.27 -1.83 -49.27
C SER A 362 0.25 -2.00 -50.38
N SER A 363 -0.90 -1.35 -50.26
CA SER A 363 -2.05 -1.63 -51.12
C SER A 363 -1.70 -1.37 -52.60
N LEU A 364 -0.65 -0.58 -52.83
CA LEU A 364 0.13 -0.46 -54.07
C LEU A 364 0.79 -1.77 -54.56
N PHE A 365 1.42 -2.55 -53.69
CA PHE A 365 1.93 -3.89 -54.02
C PHE A 365 0.80 -4.82 -54.43
N LEU A 366 -0.30 -4.89 -53.68
CA LEU A 366 -1.48 -5.67 -54.06
C LEU A 366 -2.09 -5.17 -55.39
N LEU A 367 -2.21 -3.86 -55.59
CA LEU A 367 -2.64 -3.29 -56.87
C LEU A 367 -1.66 -3.62 -58.01
N SER A 368 -0.36 -3.63 -57.75
CA SER A 368 0.65 -3.97 -58.74
C SER A 368 0.63 -5.45 -59.11
N CYS A 369 0.44 -6.35 -58.14
CA CYS A 369 0.27 -7.78 -58.37
C CYS A 369 -1.02 -8.07 -59.15
N CYS A 370 -2.14 -7.48 -58.75
CA CYS A 370 -3.41 -7.60 -59.46
C CYS A 370 -3.34 -6.98 -60.86
N GLY A 371 -2.64 -5.85 -61.02
CA GLY A 371 -2.42 -5.19 -62.31
C GLY A 371 -1.54 -6.01 -63.27
N LEU A 372 -0.51 -6.67 -62.75
CA LEU A 372 0.34 -7.57 -63.54
C LEU A 372 -0.41 -8.84 -63.97
N ILE A 373 -1.20 -9.44 -63.07
CA ILE A 373 -1.99 -10.64 -63.37
C ILE A 373 -3.13 -10.30 -64.36
N GLY A 374 -3.87 -9.21 -64.13
CA GLY A 374 -4.92 -8.74 -65.03
C GLY A 374 -4.38 -8.29 -66.39
N GLY A 375 -3.21 -7.65 -66.41
CA GLY A 375 -2.51 -7.26 -67.64
C GLY A 375 -2.01 -8.45 -68.47
N ALA A 376 -1.56 -9.53 -67.80
CA ALA A 376 -1.14 -10.76 -68.46
C ALA A 376 -2.34 -11.56 -69.04
N TRP A 377 -3.48 -11.55 -68.36
CA TRP A 377 -4.70 -12.21 -68.83
C TRP A 377 -5.35 -11.51 -70.04
N ARG A 378 -5.25 -10.18 -70.14
CA ARG A 378 -5.82 -9.43 -71.28
C ARG A 378 -5.01 -9.57 -72.59
N ARG A 379 -3.79 -10.13 -72.54
CA ARG A 379 -2.91 -10.32 -73.71
C ARG A 379 -2.95 -11.73 -74.32
N ARG A 380 -3.80 -12.62 -73.83
CA ARG A 380 -4.18 -13.87 -74.51
C ARG A 380 -5.54 -13.68 -75.14
#